data_AF-A0A3M1E9W3-F1
#
_entry.id   AF-A0A3M1E9W3-F1
#
_cell.length_a   1.000
_cell.length_b   1.000
_cell.length_c   1.000
_cell.angle_alpha   90.00
_cell.angle_beta   90.00
_cell.angle_gamma   90.00
#
_symmetry.space_group_name_H-M   'P 1'
#
loop_
_entity.id
_entity.type
_entity.pdbx_description
1 polymer ?
#
loop_
_entity_poly.entity_id
_entity_poly.type
_entity_poly.pdbx_seq_one_letter_code
_entity_poly.pdbx_strand_id
1 'polypeptide(L)'
;MRVTTVALAAPIASSKRRMTPTLGASSSTTHIFSSEKSITFSIGCVHRVINIRHYTQREERRQKVMRTSTDLQAFITEHNLAATILHLAEETATVPDAARALGVLPEQIIKSLVFLVKEKPVLAIANGTHRVDARRLAARFGVGRKRVKLASAEQALAITGYPVGAMPPFGHKTPLPTLIDPPVMALPLLYGGGGDRHAMLRLTPAELLAATGAELLALT
;
A
#
# COMPACT_ATOMS: atom_id res chain seq x y z
N MET A 1 -49.05 -12.87 -15.06
CA MET A 1 -50.00 -11.74 -14.87
C MET A 1 -49.50 -10.94 -13.67
N ARG A 2 -49.21 -9.64 -13.69
CA ARG A 2 -49.31 -8.58 -14.70
C ARG A 2 -48.07 -7.68 -14.55
N VAL A 3 -47.54 -7.30 -15.69
CA VAL A 3 -46.68 -6.14 -15.91
C VAL A 3 -47.59 -4.91 -15.84
N THR A 4 -47.16 -3.83 -15.20
CA THR A 4 -47.75 -2.51 -15.46
C THR A 4 -46.65 -1.45 -15.52
N THR A 5 -46.77 -0.61 -16.53
CA THR A 5 -45.77 0.23 -17.17
C THR A 5 -46.30 1.67 -17.20
N VAL A 6 -45.40 2.65 -17.00
CA VAL A 6 -45.34 4.03 -17.56
C VAL A 6 -46.28 5.15 -17.04
N ALA A 7 -45.66 6.28 -16.68
CA ALA A 7 -45.76 7.65 -17.28
C ALA A 7 -45.51 8.74 -16.21
N LEU A 8 -44.45 9.57 -16.24
CA LEU A 8 -44.11 10.76 -17.08
C LEU A 8 -44.59 12.12 -16.52
N ALA A 9 -43.66 13.09 -16.58
CA ALA A 9 -43.79 14.56 -16.65
C ALA A 9 -43.63 15.44 -15.39
N ALA A 10 -42.80 16.49 -15.56
CA ALA A 10 -42.43 17.59 -14.67
C ALA A 10 -43.53 18.66 -14.51
N PRO A 11 -43.35 19.71 -13.66
CA PRO A 11 -42.79 20.96 -14.19
C PRO A 11 -41.91 21.82 -13.23
N ILE A 12 -41.41 22.90 -13.82
CA ILE A 12 -40.46 23.96 -13.46
C ILE A 12 -41.04 24.99 -12.46
N ALA A 13 -40.21 25.58 -11.55
CA ALA A 13 -40.17 27.03 -11.27
C ALA A 13 -39.16 27.48 -10.18
N SER A 14 -38.30 28.42 -10.58
CA SER A 14 -37.92 29.71 -9.95
C SER A 14 -37.40 29.79 -8.50
N SER A 15 -36.19 30.38 -8.35
CA SER A 15 -35.94 31.56 -7.50
C SER A 15 -34.45 31.66 -7.15
N LYS A 16 -33.77 32.77 -7.52
CA LYS A 16 -33.21 33.69 -6.51
C LYS A 16 -32.53 34.91 -7.14
N ARG A 17 -32.58 35.96 -6.31
CA ARG A 17 -32.34 37.37 -6.55
C ARG A 17 -30.91 37.72 -6.92
N ARG A 18 -30.83 38.81 -7.68
CA ARG A 18 -29.68 39.67 -7.92
C ARG A 18 -29.28 40.39 -6.62
N MET A 19 -28.01 40.31 -6.24
CA MET A 19 -27.32 41.28 -5.37
C MET A 19 -25.95 41.56 -5.98
N THR A 20 -25.71 42.84 -6.27
CA THR A 20 -24.40 43.42 -6.62
C THR A 20 -23.54 43.56 -5.38
N PRO A 21 -22.21 43.47 -5.51
CA PRO A 21 -21.33 44.33 -4.74
C PRO A 21 -20.35 45.10 -5.62
N THR A 22 -20.24 46.39 -5.31
CA THR A 22 -19.25 47.36 -5.77
C THR A 22 -17.87 47.13 -5.14
N LEU A 23 -16.86 47.54 -5.91
CA LEU A 23 -15.40 47.45 -5.75
C LEU A 23 -14.79 47.66 -4.35
N GLY A 24 -13.69 46.93 -4.11
CA GLY A 24 -12.61 47.34 -3.20
C GLY A 24 -11.58 46.25 -2.92
N ALA A 25 -10.32 46.50 -3.32
CA ALA A 25 -9.04 45.93 -2.82
C ALA A 25 -8.19 45.11 -3.82
N SER A 26 -7.08 45.74 -4.21
CA SER A 26 -5.80 45.20 -4.71
C SER A 26 -5.77 43.79 -5.30
N SER A 27 -5.91 43.72 -6.62
CA SER A 27 -5.71 42.52 -7.43
C SER A 27 -4.22 42.17 -7.55
N SER A 28 -3.75 41.19 -6.77
CA SER A 28 -2.65 40.32 -7.23
C SER A 28 -3.28 39.24 -8.08
N THR A 29 -3.46 39.53 -9.37
CA THR A 29 -4.10 38.61 -10.31
C THR A 29 -3.17 37.42 -10.55
N THR A 30 -3.48 36.27 -9.94
CA THR A 30 -2.89 35.00 -10.34
C THR A 30 -3.46 34.61 -11.70
N HIS A 31 -2.76 34.98 -12.77
CA HIS A 31 -3.07 34.49 -14.11
C HIS A 31 -2.62 33.03 -14.22
N ILE A 32 -3.54 32.09 -14.01
CA ILE A 32 -3.34 30.68 -14.38
C ILE A 32 -3.59 30.59 -15.89
N PHE A 33 -2.53 30.70 -16.68
CA PHE A 33 -2.61 30.46 -18.11
C PHE A 33 -2.46 28.95 -18.37
N SER A 34 -3.60 28.28 -18.54
CA SER A 34 -3.63 26.86 -18.92
C SER A 34 -3.38 26.75 -20.43
N SER A 35 -2.13 26.60 -20.83
CA SER A 35 -1.82 25.88 -22.06
C SER A 35 -1.62 24.40 -21.70
N GLU A 36 -1.99 23.48 -22.58
CA GLU A 36 -2.05 22.01 -22.38
C GLU A 36 -0.73 21.32 -21.89
N LYS A 37 0.30 22.08 -21.50
CA LYS A 37 1.65 21.59 -21.20
C LYS A 37 2.30 22.17 -19.94
N SER A 38 1.74 23.17 -19.25
CA SER A 38 2.37 23.76 -18.05
C SER A 38 1.40 24.54 -17.15
N ILE A 39 1.54 24.41 -15.83
CA ILE A 39 0.92 25.30 -14.83
C ILE A 39 2.03 26.22 -14.32
N THR A 40 1.81 27.51 -14.47
CA THR A 40 2.70 28.55 -13.94
C THR A 40 2.05 29.12 -12.68
N PHE A 41 2.71 28.98 -11.53
CA PHE A 41 2.26 29.57 -10.27
C PHE A 41 3.14 30.78 -9.98
N SER A 42 2.54 31.97 -9.90
CA SER A 42 3.24 33.21 -9.53
C SER A 42 3.02 33.51 -8.06
N ILE A 43 4.07 33.28 -7.25
CA ILE A 43 4.20 33.81 -5.90
C ILE A 43 5.53 34.57 -5.89
N GLY A 44 5.48 35.90 -5.93
CA GLY A 44 6.62 36.82 -5.77
C GLY A 44 7.86 36.55 -6.64
N CYS A 45 8.05 37.32 -7.72
CA CYS A 45 9.28 37.44 -8.56
C CYS A 45 10.11 36.17 -8.92
N VAL A 46 9.59 34.95 -8.68
CA VAL A 46 10.25 33.69 -9.01
C VAL A 46 9.29 32.89 -9.88
N HIS A 47 9.54 32.88 -11.19
CA HIS A 47 8.78 32.07 -12.13
C HIS A 47 9.22 30.61 -12.01
N ARG A 48 8.42 29.76 -11.38
CA ARG A 48 8.64 28.31 -11.36
C ARG A 48 7.67 27.66 -12.33
N VAL A 49 8.19 27.25 -13.50
CA VAL A 49 7.42 26.47 -14.48
C VAL A 49 7.43 25.01 -14.03
N ILE A 50 6.27 24.48 -13.61
CA ILE A 50 6.13 23.05 -13.35
C ILE A 50 5.66 22.41 -14.66
N ASN A 51 6.55 21.65 -15.30
CA ASN A 51 6.25 20.92 -16.52
C ASN A 51 5.34 19.72 -16.18
N ILE A 52 4.04 19.85 -16.43
CA ILE A 52 3.02 18.86 -16.07
C ILE A 52 3.28 17.52 -16.79
N ARG A 53 3.81 17.55 -18.02
CA ARG A 53 4.13 16.34 -18.80
C ARG A 53 5.15 15.43 -18.13
N HIS A 54 6.08 15.99 -17.36
CA HIS A 54 7.04 15.19 -16.60
C HIS A 54 6.46 14.64 -15.31
N TYR A 55 5.46 15.32 -14.72
CA TYR A 55 4.81 14.87 -13.50
C TYR A 55 3.86 13.70 -13.79
N THR A 56 3.00 13.82 -14.81
CA THR A 56 2.04 12.76 -15.17
C THR A 56 2.71 11.49 -15.66
N GLN A 57 3.78 11.58 -16.47
CA GLN A 57 4.50 10.39 -16.92
C GLN A 57 5.23 9.64 -15.80
N ARG A 58 5.59 10.33 -14.71
CA ARG A 58 6.26 9.70 -13.55
C ARG A 58 5.28 8.91 -12.70
N GLU A 59 4.05 9.41 -12.55
CA GLU A 59 2.95 8.72 -11.87
C GLU A 59 2.38 7.58 -12.74
N GLU A 60 2.23 7.76 -14.05
CA GLU A 60 1.81 6.69 -14.97
C GLU A 60 2.85 5.56 -15.11
N ARG A 61 4.15 5.89 -15.15
CA ARG A 61 5.22 4.86 -15.06
C ARG A 61 5.25 4.18 -13.70
N ARG A 62 4.92 4.89 -12.61
CA ARG A 62 4.78 4.31 -11.25
C ARG A 62 3.62 3.31 -11.20
N GLN A 63 2.48 3.68 -11.79
CA GLN A 63 1.29 2.84 -11.85
C GLN A 63 1.53 1.57 -12.68
N LYS A 64 2.37 1.64 -13.72
CA LYS A 64 2.73 0.50 -14.57
C LYS A 64 3.73 -0.49 -13.94
N VAL A 65 4.25 -0.22 -12.73
CA VAL A 65 5.28 -1.05 -12.06
C VAL A 65 4.79 -1.65 -10.73
N MET A 66 3.66 -1.18 -10.21
CA MET A 66 3.12 -1.63 -8.93
C MET A 66 2.29 -2.90 -9.10
N ARG A 67 2.59 -3.92 -8.30
CA ARG A 67 1.77 -5.12 -8.14
C ARG A 67 0.58 -4.81 -7.24
N THR A 68 -0.49 -5.55 -7.45
CA THR A 68 -1.79 -5.40 -6.81
C THR A 68 -2.27 -6.72 -6.19
N SER A 69 -3.44 -6.71 -5.55
CA SER A 69 -4.11 -7.94 -5.10
C SER A 69 -4.37 -8.93 -6.24
N THR A 70 -4.56 -8.45 -7.47
CA THR A 70 -4.74 -9.34 -8.63
C THR A 70 -3.48 -10.15 -8.93
N ASP A 71 -2.31 -9.52 -8.85
CA ASP A 71 -1.03 -10.22 -9.03
C ASP A 71 -0.79 -11.23 -7.90
N LEU A 72 -1.20 -10.89 -6.67
CA LEU A 72 -1.11 -11.80 -5.53
C LEU A 72 -2.08 -12.99 -5.71
N GLN A 73 -3.29 -12.75 -6.20
CA GLN A 73 -4.27 -13.80 -6.48
C GLN A 73 -3.76 -14.76 -7.56
N ALA A 74 -3.10 -14.24 -8.60
CA ALA A 74 -2.47 -15.07 -9.62
C ALA A 74 -1.40 -16.00 -9.01
N PHE A 75 -0.54 -15.46 -8.13
CA PHE A 75 0.47 -16.25 -7.40
C PHE A 75 -0.17 -17.34 -6.53
N ILE A 76 -1.23 -17.02 -5.78
CA ILE A 76 -1.96 -17.99 -4.94
C ILE A 76 -2.47 -19.16 -5.78
N THR A 77 -3.08 -18.86 -6.94
CA THR A 77 -3.62 -19.86 -7.85
C THR A 77 -2.51 -20.71 -8.48
N GLU A 78 -1.45 -20.09 -8.98
CA GLU A 78 -0.30 -20.78 -9.61
C GLU A 78 0.37 -21.77 -8.65
N HIS A 79 0.47 -21.40 -7.38
CA HIS A 79 1.10 -22.22 -6.34
C HIS A 79 0.12 -23.14 -5.58
N ASN A 80 -1.16 -23.19 -5.98
CA ASN A 80 -2.20 -24.00 -5.34
C ASN A 80 -2.31 -23.78 -3.82
N LEU A 81 -2.23 -22.53 -3.37
CA LEU A 81 -2.38 -22.15 -1.96
C LEU A 81 -3.87 -21.98 -1.63
N ALA A 82 -4.30 -22.35 -0.42
CA ALA A 82 -5.67 -22.10 0.05
C ALA A 82 -5.83 -20.71 0.70
N ALA A 83 -4.76 -19.90 0.68
CA ALA A 83 -4.76 -18.52 1.13
C ALA A 83 -5.83 -17.69 0.39
N THR A 84 -6.51 -16.80 1.09
CA THR A 84 -7.64 -16.03 0.57
C THR A 84 -7.41 -14.54 0.74
N ILE A 85 -7.64 -13.76 -0.32
CA ILE A 85 -7.65 -12.30 -0.24
C ILE A 85 -9.04 -11.83 0.23
N LEU A 86 -9.06 -11.03 1.29
CA LEU A 86 -10.24 -10.41 1.88
C LEU A 86 -10.24 -8.92 1.55
N HIS A 87 -11.28 -8.44 0.88
CA HIS A 87 -11.45 -7.03 0.58
C HIS A 87 -12.20 -6.33 1.73
N LEU A 88 -11.65 -5.20 2.18
CA LEU A 88 -12.15 -4.42 3.30
C LEU A 88 -12.85 -3.15 2.79
N ALA A 89 -13.90 -2.72 3.51
CA ALA A 89 -14.61 -1.49 3.20
C ALA A 89 -13.79 -0.23 3.53
N GLU A 90 -12.88 -0.32 4.50
CA GLU A 90 -12.04 0.78 4.97
C GLU A 90 -10.56 0.44 4.79
N GLU A 91 -9.70 1.46 4.60
CA GLU A 91 -8.25 1.25 4.63
C GLU A 91 -7.80 0.92 6.05
N THR A 92 -6.92 -0.07 6.19
CA THR A 92 -6.38 -0.48 7.50
C THR A 92 -4.89 -0.17 7.56
N ALA A 93 -4.56 1.07 7.91
CA ALA A 93 -3.18 1.54 7.94
C ALA A 93 -2.36 0.98 9.12
N THR A 94 -3.03 0.51 10.19
CA THR A 94 -2.39 0.02 11.41
C THR A 94 -2.87 -1.38 11.78
N VAL A 95 -2.07 -2.09 12.57
CA VAL A 95 -2.40 -3.42 13.09
C VAL A 95 -3.71 -3.42 13.90
N PRO A 96 -3.95 -2.48 14.85
CA PRO A 96 -5.23 -2.38 15.53
C PRO A 96 -6.43 -2.16 14.60
N ASP A 97 -6.27 -1.32 13.56
CA ASP A 97 -7.34 -1.07 12.60
C ASP A 97 -7.69 -2.33 11.79
N ALA A 98 -6.66 -3.05 11.32
CA ALA A 98 -6.84 -4.31 10.61
C ALA A 98 -7.53 -5.37 11.47
N ALA A 99 -7.09 -5.52 12.72
CA ALA A 99 -7.68 -6.44 13.67
C ALA A 99 -9.16 -6.14 13.93
N ARG A 100 -9.49 -4.85 14.13
CA ARG A 100 -10.87 -4.38 14.32
C ARG A 100 -11.73 -4.62 13.08
N ALA A 101 -11.23 -4.30 11.89
CA ALA A 101 -11.98 -4.47 10.64
C ALA A 101 -12.29 -5.95 10.33
N LEU A 102 -11.39 -6.86 10.71
CA LEU A 102 -11.52 -8.29 10.50
C LEU A 102 -12.22 -9.03 11.66
N GLY A 103 -12.38 -8.39 12.83
CA GLY A 103 -12.90 -9.03 14.04
C GLY A 103 -11.96 -10.10 14.61
N VAL A 104 -10.64 -9.87 14.53
CA VAL A 104 -9.60 -10.83 14.93
C VAL A 104 -8.68 -10.23 15.99
N LEU A 105 -7.83 -11.06 16.59
CA LEU A 105 -6.84 -10.60 17.56
C LEU A 105 -5.69 -9.86 16.83
N PRO A 106 -5.16 -8.74 17.39
CA PRO A 106 -4.00 -8.04 16.83
C PRO A 106 -2.79 -8.95 16.59
N GLU A 107 -2.61 -9.97 17.41
CA GLU A 107 -1.55 -10.95 17.30
C GLU A 107 -1.66 -11.79 16.02
N GLN A 108 -2.85 -11.95 15.46
CA GLN A 108 -3.04 -12.66 14.19
C GLN A 108 -2.63 -11.81 12.99
N ILE A 109 -2.43 -10.50 13.16
CA ILE A 109 -1.93 -9.64 12.10
C ILE A 109 -0.41 -9.78 12.02
N ILE A 110 0.10 -10.11 10.85
CA ILE A 110 1.55 -10.15 10.57
C ILE A 110 1.96 -8.95 9.72
N LYS A 111 3.23 -8.56 9.82
CA LYS A 111 3.82 -7.55 8.95
C LYS A 111 5.02 -8.09 8.21
N SER A 112 5.16 -7.63 6.98
CA SER A 112 6.25 -7.96 6.06
C SER A 112 7.15 -6.74 5.88
N LEU A 113 8.39 -6.84 6.32
CA LEU A 113 9.37 -5.75 6.29
C LEU A 113 10.59 -6.15 5.47
N VAL A 114 11.01 -5.28 4.54
CA VAL A 114 12.22 -5.51 3.75
C VAL A 114 13.40 -4.84 4.44
N PHE A 115 14.42 -5.61 4.76
CA PHE A 115 15.72 -5.12 5.23
C PHE A 115 16.78 -5.26 4.14
N LEU A 116 17.72 -4.33 4.12
CA LEU A 116 18.92 -4.38 3.31
C LEU A 116 20.10 -4.78 4.19
N VAL A 117 20.64 -5.97 3.93
CA VAL A 117 21.83 -6.51 4.59
C VAL A 117 22.99 -6.45 3.61
N LYS A 118 23.95 -5.54 3.84
CA LYS A 118 25.00 -5.23 2.85
C LYS A 118 24.41 -4.93 1.44
N GLU A 119 23.33 -4.15 1.40
CA GLU A 119 22.56 -3.81 0.18
C GLU A 119 21.78 -4.96 -0.47
N LYS A 120 21.81 -6.18 0.11
CA LYS A 120 20.99 -7.31 -0.36
C LYS A 120 19.65 -7.34 0.39
N PRO A 121 18.51 -7.47 -0.30
CA PRO A 121 17.21 -7.49 0.34
C PRO A 121 16.94 -8.82 1.05
N VAL A 122 16.32 -8.72 2.22
CA VAL A 122 15.84 -9.83 3.06
C VAL A 122 14.45 -9.45 3.56
N LEU A 123 13.50 -10.37 3.43
CA LEU A 123 12.16 -10.21 3.99
C LEU A 123 12.14 -10.71 5.44
N ALA A 124 11.64 -9.89 6.35
CA ALA A 124 11.40 -10.24 7.73
C ALA A 124 9.90 -10.20 8.00
N ILE A 125 9.34 -11.32 8.45
CA ILE A 125 7.93 -11.48 8.80
C ILE A 125 7.84 -11.68 10.31
N ALA A 126 7.07 -10.82 10.97
CA ALA A 126 6.85 -10.89 12.39
C ALA A 126 5.40 -10.54 12.74
N ASN A 127 5.02 -10.78 13.99
CA ASN A 127 3.77 -10.28 14.52
C ASN A 127 3.67 -8.76 14.34
N GLY A 128 2.48 -8.26 14.01
CA GLY A 128 2.19 -6.85 13.80
C GLY A 128 2.57 -5.99 15.02
N THR A 129 2.35 -6.51 16.22
CA THR A 129 2.62 -5.81 17.50
C THR A 129 4.11 -5.84 17.89
N HIS A 130 4.88 -6.79 17.39
CA HIS A 130 6.29 -6.95 17.77
C HIS A 130 7.23 -6.07 16.94
N ARG A 131 8.36 -5.64 17.50
CA ARG A 131 9.37 -4.88 16.75
C ARG A 131 10.53 -5.78 16.35
N VAL A 132 10.83 -5.84 15.05
CA VAL A 132 11.99 -6.59 14.54
C VAL A 132 13.29 -5.94 15.00
N ASP A 133 14.15 -6.71 15.67
CA ASP A 133 15.49 -6.32 16.08
C ASP A 133 16.52 -6.58 14.97
N ALA A 134 16.93 -5.50 14.30
CA ALA A 134 17.96 -5.55 13.27
C ALA A 134 19.34 -6.03 13.78
N ARG A 135 19.59 -6.11 15.09
CA ARG A 135 20.80 -6.78 15.62
C ARG A 135 20.75 -8.29 15.41
N ARG A 136 19.57 -8.90 15.50
CA ARG A 136 19.40 -10.35 15.26
C ARG A 136 19.60 -10.70 13.80
N LEU A 137 19.11 -9.86 12.89
CA LEU A 137 19.45 -9.94 11.47
C LEU A 137 20.96 -9.81 11.26
N ALA A 138 21.60 -8.83 11.90
CA ALA A 138 23.05 -8.64 11.77
C ALA A 138 23.84 -9.87 12.22
N ALA A 139 23.44 -10.49 13.34
CA ALA A 139 24.02 -11.73 13.85
C ALA A 139 23.81 -12.90 12.87
N ARG A 140 22.58 -13.10 12.36
CA ARG A 140 22.26 -14.15 11.39
C ARG A 140 23.12 -14.10 10.13
N PHE A 141 23.46 -12.90 9.67
CA PHE A 141 24.27 -12.70 8.46
C PHE A 141 25.77 -12.48 8.73
N GLY A 142 26.22 -12.53 9.99
CA GLY A 142 27.62 -12.31 10.36
C GLY A 142 28.12 -10.92 9.96
N VAL A 143 27.29 -9.89 10.13
CA VAL A 143 27.62 -8.50 9.75
C VAL A 143 27.48 -7.55 10.93
N GLY A 144 28.15 -6.41 10.87
CA GLY A 144 27.92 -5.34 11.85
C GLY A 144 26.53 -4.72 11.68
N ARG A 145 25.90 -4.30 12.79
CA ARG A 145 24.55 -3.69 12.83
C ARG A 145 24.36 -2.52 11.84
N LYS A 146 25.40 -1.73 11.55
CA LYS A 146 25.38 -0.61 10.59
C LYS A 146 25.15 -1.06 9.13
N ARG A 147 25.37 -2.35 8.84
CA ARG A 147 25.15 -2.97 7.52
C ARG A 147 23.73 -3.52 7.35
N VAL A 148 22.87 -3.37 8.36
CA VAL A 148 21.46 -3.74 8.31
C VAL A 148 20.61 -2.46 8.37
N LYS A 149 19.84 -2.20 7.32
CA LYS A 149 18.94 -1.05 7.22
C LYS A 149 17.54 -1.52 6.88
N LEU A 150 16.51 -0.87 7.41
CA LEU A 150 15.16 -1.05 6.88
C LEU A 150 15.12 -0.36 5.50
N ALA A 151 14.52 -1.01 4.51
CA ALA A 151 14.36 -0.42 3.18
C ALA A 151 13.45 0.82 3.26
N SER A 152 13.74 1.85 2.46
CA SER A 152 12.80 2.96 2.26
C SER A 152 11.52 2.47 1.56
N ALA A 153 10.47 3.29 1.59
CA ALA A 153 9.24 2.97 0.88
C ALA A 153 9.47 2.79 -0.64
N GLU A 154 10.35 3.61 -1.26
CA GLU A 154 10.67 3.43 -2.68
C GLU A 154 11.48 2.15 -2.93
N GLN A 155 12.42 1.82 -2.04
CA GLN A 155 13.20 0.58 -2.15
C GLN A 155 12.30 -0.65 -2.01
N ALA A 156 11.44 -0.68 -0.99
CA ALA A 156 10.50 -1.78 -0.77
C ALA A 156 9.58 -1.98 -1.99
N LEU A 157 9.03 -0.89 -2.54
CA LEU A 157 8.22 -0.94 -3.76
C LEU A 157 9.02 -1.46 -4.97
N ALA A 158 10.24 -0.96 -5.17
CA ALA A 158 11.07 -1.37 -6.30
C ALA A 158 11.46 -2.86 -6.23
N ILE A 159 11.72 -3.37 -5.03
CA ILE A 159 12.11 -4.76 -4.77
C ILE A 159 10.91 -5.69 -4.91
N THR A 160 9.82 -5.39 -4.20
CA THR A 160 8.71 -6.34 -4.03
C THR A 160 7.60 -6.15 -5.05
N GLY A 161 7.51 -4.98 -5.67
CA GLY A 161 6.36 -4.54 -6.46
C GLY A 161 5.21 -3.98 -5.62
N TYR A 162 5.21 -4.09 -4.29
CA TYR A 162 4.10 -3.64 -3.44
C TYR A 162 4.46 -2.40 -2.61
N PRO A 163 3.51 -1.47 -2.40
CA PRO A 163 3.74 -0.33 -1.54
C PRO A 163 3.75 -0.74 -0.05
N VAL A 164 4.45 0.04 0.77
CA VAL A 164 4.39 -0.09 2.24
C VAL A 164 2.93 0.11 2.70
N GLY A 165 2.48 -0.75 3.61
CA GLY A 165 1.09 -0.80 4.09
C GLY A 165 0.22 -1.82 3.38
N ALA A 166 0.57 -2.24 2.16
CA ALA A 166 -0.14 -3.28 1.40
C ALA A 166 0.69 -4.56 1.21
N MET A 167 1.94 -4.56 1.70
CA MET A 167 2.95 -5.59 1.45
C MET A 167 2.49 -6.99 1.87
N PRO A 168 2.32 -7.93 0.92
CA PRO A 168 2.04 -9.33 1.25
C PRO A 168 3.29 -10.07 1.76
N PRO A 169 3.13 -11.22 2.42
CA PRO A 169 4.25 -12.06 2.86
C PRO A 169 4.93 -12.84 1.73
N PHE A 170 4.31 -12.92 0.55
CA PHE A 170 4.85 -13.60 -0.65
C PHE A 170 4.27 -12.99 -1.92
N GLY A 171 4.54 -13.59 -3.09
CA GLY A 171 4.04 -13.08 -4.37
C GLY A 171 4.78 -11.82 -4.84
N HIS A 172 5.99 -11.60 -4.32
CA HIS A 172 6.82 -10.44 -4.68
C HIS A 172 7.34 -10.54 -6.11
N LYS A 173 7.65 -9.38 -6.70
CA LYS A 173 8.26 -9.26 -8.02
C LYS A 173 9.57 -10.04 -8.15
N THR A 174 10.37 -10.08 -7.09
CA THR A 174 11.56 -10.91 -7.01
C THR A 174 11.48 -11.84 -5.80
N PRO A 175 11.94 -13.10 -5.92
CA PRO A 175 12.07 -13.98 -4.75
C PRO A 175 13.02 -13.37 -3.72
N LEU A 176 12.63 -13.40 -2.44
CA LEU A 176 13.42 -12.83 -1.34
C LEU A 176 13.79 -13.91 -0.33
N PRO A 177 15.04 -13.94 0.16
CA PRO A 177 15.38 -14.66 1.39
C PRO A 177 14.45 -14.18 2.51
N THR A 178 13.67 -15.10 3.05
CA THR A 178 12.60 -14.77 4.01
C THR A 178 12.91 -15.38 5.37
N LEU A 179 12.75 -14.56 6.40
CA LEU A 179 12.90 -14.92 7.79
C LEU A 179 11.56 -14.72 8.49
N ILE A 180 11.08 -15.73 9.20
CA ILE A 180 9.84 -15.69 9.97
C ILE A 180 10.17 -15.77 11.47
N ASP A 181 9.57 -14.85 12.23
CA ASP A 181 9.62 -14.87 13.69
C ASP A 181 8.80 -16.06 14.25
N PRO A 182 9.38 -16.96 15.06
CA PRO A 182 8.70 -18.16 15.55
C PRO A 182 7.31 -17.96 16.18
N PRO A 183 7.02 -16.87 16.92
CA PRO A 183 5.66 -16.61 17.42
C PRO A 183 4.57 -16.56 16.34
N VAL A 184 4.92 -16.19 15.09
CA VAL A 184 3.98 -16.24 13.95
C VAL A 184 3.51 -17.67 13.68
N MET A 185 4.37 -18.66 13.93
CA MET A 185 4.06 -20.07 13.67
C MET A 185 3.16 -20.71 14.73
N ALA A 186 2.96 -20.05 15.87
CA ALA A 186 2.15 -20.56 16.98
C ALA A 186 0.65 -20.30 16.83
N LEU A 187 0.24 -19.52 15.82
CA LEU A 187 -1.15 -19.12 15.63
C LEU A 187 -1.84 -19.99 14.57
N PRO A 188 -3.13 -20.32 14.74
CA PRO A 188 -3.83 -21.18 13.77
C PRO A 188 -4.08 -20.48 12.42
N LEU A 189 -4.23 -19.15 12.45
CA LEU A 189 -4.59 -18.35 11.30
C LEU A 189 -3.94 -16.96 11.41
N LEU A 190 -3.43 -16.50 10.27
CA LEU A 190 -2.68 -15.27 10.11
C LEU A 190 -3.38 -14.34 9.10
N TYR A 191 -3.12 -13.05 9.24
CA TYR A 191 -3.60 -12.00 8.36
C TYR A 191 -2.47 -11.03 8.03
N GLY A 192 -2.09 -10.94 6.76
CA GLY A 192 -1.05 -10.04 6.27
C GLY A 192 -1.58 -9.07 5.21
N GLY A 193 -0.70 -8.23 4.65
CA GLY A 193 -1.07 -7.36 3.54
C GLY A 193 -1.59 -8.17 2.33
N GLY A 194 -2.69 -7.73 1.74
CA GLY A 194 -3.33 -8.41 0.61
C GLY A 194 -2.92 -7.90 -0.76
N GLY A 195 -1.84 -7.11 -0.85
CA GLY A 195 -1.39 -6.48 -2.10
C GLY A 195 -2.12 -5.19 -2.48
N ASP A 196 -3.08 -4.74 -1.67
CA ASP A 196 -3.77 -3.45 -1.77
C ASP A 196 -4.06 -2.91 -0.35
N ARG A 197 -4.31 -1.60 -0.19
CA ARG A 197 -4.63 -0.97 1.11
C ARG A 197 -6.00 -1.38 1.66
N HIS A 198 -6.89 -1.80 0.77
CA HIS A 198 -8.21 -2.34 1.08
C HIS A 198 -8.24 -3.87 0.98
N ALA A 199 -7.08 -4.54 1.04
CA ALA A 199 -7.00 -5.98 0.96
C ALA A 199 -6.11 -6.57 2.05
N MET A 200 -6.60 -7.62 2.69
CA MET A 200 -5.85 -8.43 3.64
C MET A 200 -5.75 -9.86 3.12
N LEU A 201 -4.61 -10.51 3.34
CA LEU A 201 -4.41 -11.91 3.01
C LEU A 201 -4.64 -12.76 4.25
N ARG A 202 -5.62 -13.65 4.21
CA ARG A 202 -5.83 -14.71 5.21
C ARG A 202 -5.08 -15.97 4.80
N LEU A 203 -4.29 -16.53 5.71
CA LEU A 203 -3.51 -17.74 5.48
C LEU A 203 -3.17 -18.47 6.79
N THR A 204 -2.75 -19.72 6.68
CA THR A 204 -2.19 -20.52 7.78
C THR A 204 -0.66 -20.37 7.82
N PRO A 205 -0.01 -20.67 8.96
CA PRO A 205 1.45 -20.70 9.02
C PRO A 205 2.08 -21.74 8.08
N ALA A 206 1.40 -22.87 7.84
CA ALA A 206 1.87 -23.90 6.92
C ALA A 206 1.95 -23.38 5.48
N GLU A 207 0.91 -22.67 5.03
CA GLU A 207 0.90 -22.01 3.72
C GLU A 207 1.95 -20.91 3.63
N LEU A 208 2.12 -20.14 4.70
CA LEU A 208 3.16 -19.11 4.76
C LEU A 208 4.55 -19.72 4.55
N LEU A 209 4.89 -20.81 5.24
CA LEU A 209 6.15 -21.51 5.05
C LEU A 209 6.27 -22.11 3.65
N ALA A 210 5.23 -22.79 3.16
CA ALA A 210 5.24 -23.41 1.83
C ALA A 210 5.45 -22.39 0.71
N ALA A 211 4.81 -21.22 0.81
CA ALA A 211 4.89 -20.17 -0.20
C ALA A 211 6.21 -19.39 -0.18
N THR A 212 6.89 -19.33 0.98
CA THR A 212 8.10 -18.50 1.15
C THR A 212 9.40 -19.31 1.18
N GLY A 213 9.35 -20.60 1.52
CA GLY A 213 10.55 -21.39 1.82
C GLY A 213 11.37 -20.79 2.96
N ALA A 214 10.73 -20.05 3.87
CA ALA A 214 11.40 -19.23 4.85
C ALA A 214 12.13 -20.03 5.92
N GLU A 215 13.17 -19.41 6.47
CA GLU A 215 13.85 -19.88 7.66
C GLU A 215 13.21 -19.25 8.91
N LEU A 216 13.10 -20.03 9.99
CA LEU A 216 12.69 -19.52 11.29
C LEU A 216 13.87 -18.87 12.00
N LEU A 217 13.70 -17.61 12.41
CA LEU A 217 14.69 -16.87 13.19
C LEU A 217 13.94 -16.01 14.19
N ALA A 218 14.32 -16.07 15.47
CA ALA A 218 13.77 -15.17 16.47
C ALA A 218 14.11 -13.72 16.08
N LEU A 219 13.14 -12.95 15.60
CA LEU A 219 13.34 -11.61 15.06
C LEU A 219 13.05 -10.50 16.07
N THR A 220 12.27 -10.80 17.12
CA THR A 220 11.74 -9.81 18.06
C THR A 220 12.20 -10.08 19.48
#